data_AF-A0A5C6BXB7-F1
#
_entry.id   AF-A0A5C6BXB7-F1
#
_cell.length_a   1.000
_cell.length_b   1.000
_cell.length_c   1.000
_cell.angle_alpha   90.00
_cell.angle_beta   90.00
_cell.angle_gamma   90.00
#
_symmetry.space_group_name_H-M   'P 1'
#
loop_
_entity.id
_entity.type
_entity.pdbx_description
1 polymer ?
#
loop_
_entity_poly.entity_id
_entity_poly.type
_entity_poly.pdbx_seq_one_letter_code
_entity_poly.pdbx_strand_id
1 'polypeptide(L)'
;MTGNFEFLAIVDRTAEQLQTLQKSLAVKDKAFEDSQAKLVNVVKEKSDENARVVFSTYPKMMNLVEDTKNDGQRRYGVGNFDLIIIYKARRSIYQKF
;
A
#
# COMPACT_ATOMS: atom_id res chain seq x y z
N MET A 1 -16.54 0.01 18.27
CA MET A 1 -15.95 -0.56 17.05
C MET A 1 -15.03 0.49 16.47
N THR A 2 -13.77 0.50 16.89
CA THR A 2 -12.75 1.35 16.28
C THR A 2 -12.49 0.78 14.88
N GLY A 3 -13.02 1.43 13.85
CA GLY A 3 -12.65 1.11 12.47
C GLY A 3 -11.14 1.34 12.34
N ASN A 4 -10.39 0.29 12.04
CA ASN A 4 -8.96 0.41 11.79
C ASN A 4 -8.81 1.01 10.39
N PHE A 5 -8.41 2.28 10.31
CA PHE A 5 -8.14 2.93 9.04
C PHE A 5 -6.93 2.28 8.35
N GLU A 6 -7.12 1.75 7.15
CA GLU A 6 -6.05 1.19 6.32
C GLU A 6 -5.78 2.05 5.08
N PHE A 7 -4.52 2.40 4.90
CA PHE A 7 -4.01 3.27 3.84
C PHE A 7 -3.15 2.49 2.86
N LEU A 8 -3.38 2.71 1.57
CA LEU A 8 -2.56 2.14 0.51
C LEU A 8 -1.85 3.24 -0.29
N ALA A 9 -0.52 3.23 -0.25
CA ALA A 9 0.33 4.08 -1.06
C ALA A 9 0.95 3.28 -2.22
N ILE A 10 0.58 3.62 -3.45
CA ILE A 10 1.04 2.97 -4.68
C ILE A 10 1.95 3.90 -5.46
N VAL A 11 3.06 3.35 -5.98
CA VAL A 11 3.82 3.97 -7.07
C VAL A 11 3.66 3.13 -8.35
N ASP A 12 3.69 3.79 -9.51
CA ASP A 12 3.49 3.13 -10.82
C ASP A 12 4.41 1.91 -11.03
N ARG A 13 5.75 2.08 -11.05
CA ARG A 13 6.67 0.95 -11.29
C ARG A 13 7.97 0.95 -10.51
N THR A 14 8.50 2.09 -10.09
CA THR A 14 9.89 2.11 -9.63
C THR A 14 10.01 1.87 -8.13
N ALA A 15 10.74 0.82 -7.75
CA ALA A 15 11.02 0.52 -6.34
C ALA A 15 11.80 1.66 -5.65
N GLU A 16 12.58 2.43 -6.40
CA GLU A 16 13.25 3.63 -5.90
C GLU A 16 12.27 4.71 -5.47
N GLN A 17 11.24 5.01 -6.27
CA GLN A 17 10.22 5.99 -5.89
C GLN A 17 9.42 5.51 -4.67
N LEU A 18 9.17 4.20 -4.57
CA LEU A 18 8.55 3.62 -3.39
C LEU A 18 9.41 3.86 -2.14
N GLN A 19 10.72 3.63 -2.23
CA GLN A 19 11.65 3.89 -1.13
C GLN A 19 11.73 5.37 -0.77
N THR A 20 11.72 6.27 -1.75
CA THR A 20 11.68 7.71 -1.51
C THR A 20 10.40 8.11 -0.77
N LEU A 21 9.24 7.60 -1.19
CA LEU A 21 7.96 7.86 -0.55
C LEU A 21 7.95 7.36 0.90
N GLN A 22 8.42 6.13 1.12
CA GLN A 22 8.56 5.54 2.46
C GLN A 22 9.44 6.38 3.38
N LYS A 23 10.62 6.77 2.89
CA LYS A 23 11.54 7.63 3.64
C LYS A 23 10.89 8.99 3.94
N SER A 24 10.18 9.59 2.98
CA SER A 24 9.53 10.88 3.21
C SER A 24 8.44 10.81 4.28
N LEU A 25 7.73 9.68 4.37
CA LEU A 25 6.70 9.45 5.38
C LEU A 25 7.31 9.17 6.77
N ALA A 26 8.37 8.36 6.82
CA ALA A 26 9.03 7.98 8.06
C ALA A 26 9.84 9.12 8.73
N VAL A 27 10.25 10.14 7.97
CA VAL A 27 11.22 11.14 8.43
C VAL A 27 10.58 12.43 8.97
N LYS A 28 9.26 12.63 8.86
CA LYS A 28 8.74 14.01 8.93
C LYS A 28 7.52 14.31 9.80
N ASP A 29 6.89 13.34 10.44
CA ASP A 29 5.63 13.66 11.13
C ASP A 29 5.56 13.08 12.55
N LYS A 30 5.69 13.97 13.54
CA LYS A 30 5.45 13.63 14.95
C LYS A 30 4.07 13.03 15.15
N ALA A 31 3.06 13.50 14.40
CA ALA A 31 1.73 12.92 14.45
C ALA A 31 1.70 11.46 13.99
N PHE A 32 2.59 11.09 13.06
CA PHE A 32 2.70 9.72 12.59
C PHE A 32 3.41 8.83 13.64
N GLU A 33 4.48 9.31 14.26
CA GLU A 33 5.12 8.61 15.39
C GLU A 33 4.15 8.40 16.56
N ASP A 34 3.40 9.44 16.93
CA ASP A 34 2.39 9.40 17.99
C ASP A 34 1.23 8.45 17.65
N SER A 35 0.93 8.25 16.35
CA SER A 35 -0.14 7.34 15.90
C SER A 35 0.20 5.85 16.05
N GLN A 36 1.49 5.51 16.24
CA GLN A 36 2.01 4.14 16.25
C GLN A 36 1.56 3.29 15.04
N ALA A 37 1.27 3.94 13.90
CA ALA A 37 0.84 3.26 12.71
C ALA A 37 1.96 2.38 12.15
N LYS A 38 1.72 1.07 12.10
CA LYS A 38 2.66 0.11 11.52
C LYS A 38 2.66 0.22 10.00
N LEU A 39 3.85 0.26 9.41
CA LEU A 39 4.04 0.32 7.96
C LEU A 39 4.58 -1.00 7.43
N VAL A 40 4.23 -1.34 6.20
CA VAL A 40 4.79 -2.51 5.50
C VAL A 40 5.12 -2.19 4.06
N ASN A 41 6.28 -2.65 3.59
CA ASN A 41 6.62 -2.66 2.17
C ASN A 41 6.36 -4.04 1.57
N VAL A 42 5.21 -4.26 0.92
CA VAL A 42 4.88 -5.59 0.39
C VAL A 42 5.70 -5.98 -0.85
N VAL A 43 6.54 -5.09 -1.37
CA VAL A 43 7.54 -5.41 -2.40
C VAL A 43 8.77 -6.08 -1.79
N LYS A 44 9.14 -5.72 -0.55
CA LYS A 44 10.35 -6.20 0.12
C LYS A 44 10.08 -7.25 1.20
N GLU A 45 8.91 -7.15 1.83
CA GLU A 45 8.55 -7.88 3.04
C GLU A 45 7.25 -8.65 2.79
N LYS A 46 6.99 -9.68 3.63
CA LYS A 46 5.70 -10.35 3.63
C LYS A 46 4.62 -9.40 4.14
N SER A 47 3.38 -9.65 3.71
CA SER A 47 2.19 -8.98 4.23
C SER A 47 2.16 -9.02 5.76
N ASP A 48 1.76 -7.92 6.36
CA ASP A 48 1.60 -7.81 7.82
C ASP A 48 0.16 -7.44 8.13
N GLU A 49 -0.51 -8.27 8.92
CA GLU A 49 -1.93 -8.10 9.20
C GLU A 49 -2.25 -6.86 10.03
N ASN A 50 -1.25 -6.38 10.77
CA ASN A 50 -1.39 -5.23 11.66
C ASN A 50 -0.90 -3.93 11.02
N ALA A 51 -0.44 -3.97 9.75
CA ALA A 51 0.00 -2.77 9.06
C ALA A 51 -1.19 -1.88 8.69
N ARG A 52 -1.12 -0.61 9.11
CA ARG A 52 -2.10 0.42 8.76
C ARG A 52 -1.71 1.18 7.49
N VAL A 53 -0.42 1.19 7.14
CA VAL A 53 0.08 1.82 5.91
C VAL A 53 0.80 0.78 5.07
N VAL A 54 0.23 0.49 3.92
CA VAL A 54 0.76 -0.47 2.95
C VAL A 54 1.41 0.28 1.80
N PHE A 55 2.68 0.01 1.55
CA PHE A 55 3.41 0.51 0.40
C PHE A 55 3.57 -0.57 -0.65
N SER A 56 3.21 -0.25 -1.89
CA SER A 56 3.36 -1.19 -3.00
C SER A 56 3.70 -0.49 -4.31
N THR A 57 4.13 -1.28 -5.29
CA THR A 57 4.04 -0.86 -6.70
C THR A 57 2.70 -1.30 -7.27
N TYR A 58 2.25 -0.64 -8.33
CA TYR A 58 1.00 -1.00 -8.97
C TYR A 58 0.98 -2.48 -9.42
N PRO A 59 2.00 -3.01 -10.13
CA PRO A 59 2.04 -4.43 -10.50
C PRO A 59 2.00 -5.37 -9.30
N LYS A 60 2.75 -5.08 -8.23
CA LYS A 60 2.79 -5.95 -7.05
C LYS A 60 1.42 -5.99 -6.36
N MET A 61 0.75 -4.85 -6.23
CA MET A 61 -0.59 -4.80 -5.65
C MET A 61 -1.62 -5.53 -6.52
N MET A 62 -1.57 -5.37 -7.84
CA MET A 62 -2.47 -6.11 -8.75
C MET A 62 -2.28 -7.63 -8.61
N ASN A 63 -1.05 -8.12 -8.52
CA ASN A 63 -0.80 -9.54 -8.29
C ASN A 63 -1.39 -10.01 -6.95
N LEU A 64 -1.19 -9.24 -5.87
CA LEU A 64 -1.76 -9.58 -4.56
C LEU A 64 -3.29 -9.64 -4.55
N VAL A 65 -3.95 -8.75 -5.31
CA VAL A 65 -5.41 -8.76 -5.50
C VAL A 65 -5.86 -9.99 -6.30
N GLU A 66 -5.08 -10.40 -7.30
CA GLU A 66 -5.38 -11.58 -8.12
C GLU A 66 -5.17 -12.88 -7.31
N ASP A 67 -4.07 -12.99 -6.56
CA ASP A 67 -3.75 -14.16 -5.72
C ASP A 67 -4.83 -14.40 -4.65
N THR A 68 -5.34 -13.33 -4.04
CA THR A 68 -6.38 -13.42 -3.00
C THR A 68 -7.76 -13.87 -3.52
N LYS A 69 -7.97 -13.96 -4.84
CA LYS A 69 -9.17 -14.60 -5.39
C LYS A 69 -9.17 -16.11 -5.18
N ASN A 70 -8.00 -16.73 -5.00
CA ASN A 70 -7.86 -18.18 -4.88
C ASN A 70 -7.90 -18.67 -3.43
N ASP A 71 -7.37 -17.88 -2.48
CA ASP A 71 -7.19 -18.31 -1.07
C ASP A 71 -8.31 -17.84 -0.12
N GLY A 72 -9.38 -17.21 -0.64
CA GLY A 72 -10.56 -16.80 0.14
C GLY A 72 -10.36 -15.62 1.10
N GLN A 73 -9.12 -15.31 1.49
CA GLN A 73 -8.80 -14.12 2.29
C GLN A 73 -8.55 -12.92 1.40
N ARG A 74 -9.53 -12.02 1.27
CA ARG A 74 -9.44 -10.83 0.40
C ARG A 74 -8.75 -9.65 1.06
N ARG A 75 -7.61 -9.80 1.75
CA ARG A 75 -6.95 -8.68 2.45
C ARG A 75 -6.68 -7.47 1.54
N TYR A 76 -6.21 -7.72 0.32
CA TYR A 76 -5.91 -6.66 -0.65
C TYR A 76 -7.06 -6.39 -1.63
N GLY A 77 -8.20 -7.06 -1.45
CA GLY A 77 -9.36 -6.91 -2.31
C GLY A 77 -10.03 -5.54 -2.17
N VAL A 78 -10.99 -5.29 -3.05
CA VAL A 78 -11.83 -4.08 -3.01
C VAL A 78 -12.56 -3.99 -1.66
N GLY A 79 -12.55 -2.80 -1.06
CA GLY A 79 -13.25 -2.51 0.19
C GLY A 79 -12.42 -2.62 1.47
N ASN A 80 -11.13 -2.96 1.40
CA ASN A 80 -10.27 -3.04 2.58
C ASN A 80 -9.45 -1.78 2.87
N PHE A 81 -9.38 -0.84 1.92
CA PHE A 81 -8.64 0.41 2.10
C PHE A 81 -9.60 1.58 2.16
N ASP A 82 -9.44 2.43 3.18
CA ASP A 82 -10.21 3.66 3.33
C ASP A 82 -9.67 4.79 2.44
N LEU A 83 -8.37 4.75 2.16
CA LEU A 83 -7.69 5.73 1.31
C LEU A 83 -6.60 5.08 0.47
N ILE A 84 -6.64 5.36 -0.84
CA ILE A 84 -5.62 4.95 -1.80
C ILE A 84 -4.95 6.19 -2.37
N ILE A 85 -3.63 6.27 -2.23
CA ILE A 85 -2.79 7.33 -2.78
C ILE A 85 -1.96 6.74 -3.92
N ILE A 86 -2.06 7.33 -5.10
CA ILE A 86 -1.28 6.91 -6.27
C ILE A 86 -0.27 8.01 -6.61
N TYR A 87 1.01 7.73 -6.39
CA TYR A 87 2.08 8.66 -6.69
C TYR A 87 2.60 8.45 -8.12
N LYS A 88 2.75 9.56 -8.85
CA LYS A 88 3.21 9.59 -10.25
C LYS A 88 2.38 8.66 -11.14
N ALA A 89 1.06 8.81 -11.05
CA ALA A 89 0.15 8.08 -11.93
C ALA A 89 0.44 8.42 -13.40
N ARG A 90 0.93 7.44 -14.15
CA ARG A 90 1.18 7.56 -15.60
C ARG A 90 0.16 6.72 -16.36
N ARG A 91 0.08 6.94 -17.68
CA ARG A 91 -0.78 6.15 -18.60
C ARG A 91 -0.58 4.63 -18.46
N SER A 92 0.60 4.18 -18.06
CA SER A 92 0.93 2.77 -17.79
C SER A 92 0.07 2.11 -16.71
N ILE A 93 -0.56 2.87 -15.81
CA ILE A 93 -1.47 2.36 -14.78
C ILE A 93 -2.87 2.09 -15.36
N TYR A 94 -3.28 2.89 -16.35
CA TYR A 94 -4.61 2.84 -16.96
C TYR A 94 -4.71 1.86 -18.14
N GLN A 95 -3.58 1.46 -18.75
CA GLN A 95 -3.50 0.73 -20.03
C GLN A 95 -4.13 -0.68 -20.07
N LYS A 96 -4.82 -1.14 -19.02
CA LYS A 96 -5.72 -2.30 -19.10
C LYS A 96 -7.14 -1.93 -19.60
N PHE A 97 -7.41 -0.65 -19.90
CA PHE A 97 -8.64 -0.14 -20.51
C PHE A 97 -8.34 0.71 -21.75
#